data_AF-A0A8X6GNQ3-F1
#
_entry.id   AF-A0A8X6GNQ3-F1
#
_cell.length_a   1.000
_cell.length_b   1.000
_cell.length_c   1.000
_cell.angle_alpha   90.00
_cell.angle_beta   90.00
_cell.angle_gamma   90.00
#
_symmetry.space_group_name_H-M   'P 1'
#
loop_
_entity.id
_entity.type
_entity.pdbx_description
1 polymer ?
#
loop_
_entity_poly.entity_id
_entity_poly.type
_entity_poly.pdbx_seq_one_letter_code
_entity_poly.pdbx_strand_id
1 'polypeptide(L)'
;MVMTLMIMLQTLLRQCIEKQASNVRKRKYTESFLQFDFTFQNYKGNEQPLCLICNELLTPESMKPSKLKRHLESKHVSYVNKPKEYFESLYKSLNKEEKKFLDKFMTVNEKYLLASYEVSYCIAKNKKPFTIGEDLVLPTAIKMVEILHGSKYGE
;
A
#
# COMPACT_ATOMS: atom_id res chain seq x y z
N MET A 1 -7.49 -5.13 -19.00
CA MET A 1 -7.71 -4.11 -17.94
C MET A 1 -7.51 -4.65 -16.52
N VAL A 2 -8.02 -5.84 -16.17
CA VAL A 2 -7.79 -6.45 -14.84
C VAL A 2 -6.35 -6.99 -14.66
N MET A 3 -5.74 -7.53 -15.73
CA MET A 3 -4.32 -7.90 -15.70
C MET A 3 -3.39 -6.71 -15.46
N THR A 4 -3.71 -5.53 -16.01
CA THR A 4 -2.96 -4.29 -15.76
C THR A 4 -3.07 -3.83 -14.31
N LEU A 5 -4.19 -4.06 -13.63
CA LEU A 5 -4.33 -3.73 -12.20
C LEU A 5 -3.53 -4.70 -11.31
N MET A 6 -3.53 -6.00 -11.61
CA MET A 6 -2.67 -6.97 -10.91
C MET A 6 -1.18 -6.76 -11.19
N ILE A 7 -0.81 -6.42 -12.44
CA ILE A 7 0.56 -6.09 -12.81
C ILE A 7 0.97 -4.77 -12.18
N MET A 8 0.12 -3.73 -12.10
CA MET A 8 0.48 -2.49 -11.40
C MET A 8 0.69 -2.73 -9.89
N LEU A 9 -0.14 -3.55 -9.24
CA LEU A 9 0.05 -3.90 -7.84
C LEU A 9 1.33 -4.73 -7.62
N GLN A 10 1.60 -5.70 -8.50
CA GLN A 10 2.83 -6.50 -8.47
C GLN A 10 4.08 -5.68 -8.86
N THR A 11 3.98 -4.71 -9.77
CA THR A 11 5.09 -3.86 -10.23
C THR A 11 5.43 -2.80 -9.19
N LEU A 12 4.44 -2.24 -8.50
CA LEU A 12 4.64 -1.39 -7.31
C LEU A 12 5.32 -2.16 -6.16
N LEU A 13 4.98 -3.44 -5.96
CA LEU A 13 5.67 -4.33 -5.02
C LEU A 13 7.10 -4.70 -5.47
N ARG A 14 7.34 -4.82 -6.78
CA ARG A 14 8.63 -5.25 -7.36
C ARG A 14 9.67 -4.12 -7.47
N GLN A 15 9.24 -2.87 -7.55
CA GLN A 15 10.14 -1.69 -7.51
C GLN A 15 10.83 -1.49 -6.14
N CYS A 16 10.37 -2.19 -5.09
CA CYS A 16 10.99 -2.14 -3.76
C CYS A 16 12.24 -3.02 -3.59
N ILE A 17 12.59 -3.88 -4.56
CA ILE A 17 13.61 -4.93 -4.38
C ILE A 17 14.80 -4.73 -5.33
N GLU A 18 15.61 -3.67 -5.20
CA GLU A 18 16.99 -3.70 -5.71
C GLU A 18 18.03 -3.01 -4.78
N LYS A 19 19.20 -3.67 -4.78
CA LYS A 19 20.28 -3.83 -3.78
C LYS A 19 21.07 -2.56 -3.39
N GLN A 20 21.53 -2.51 -2.13
CA GLN A 20 22.94 -2.69 -1.68
C GLN A 20 23.05 -2.29 -0.20
N ALA A 21 23.48 -3.22 0.66
CA ALA A 21 23.67 -2.98 2.09
C ALA A 21 25.11 -2.51 2.35
N SER A 22 25.27 -1.24 2.75
CA SER A 22 26.48 -0.75 3.37
C SER A 22 26.51 -1.16 4.85
N ASN A 23 27.66 -1.68 5.29
CA ASN A 23 27.93 -2.14 6.65
C ASN A 23 28.14 -0.96 7.59
N VAL A 24 27.04 -0.31 7.95
CA VAL A 24 26.99 0.67 9.04
C VAL A 24 26.02 0.13 10.08
N ARG A 25 26.39 0.14 11.37
CA ARG A 25 25.46 -0.20 12.46
C ARG A 25 24.30 0.80 12.44
N LYS A 26 23.16 0.39 11.90
CA LYS A 26 21.96 1.23 11.78
C LYS A 26 21.22 1.24 13.11
N ARG A 27 20.81 2.43 13.56
CA ARG A 27 20.00 2.58 14.77
C ARG A 27 18.57 2.14 14.47
N LYS A 28 18.02 1.32 15.35
CA LYS A 28 16.61 0.92 15.30
C LYS A 28 15.72 1.99 15.91
N TYR A 29 14.47 2.00 15.50
CA TYR A 29 13.42 2.80 16.09
C TYR A 29 13.21 2.42 17.57
N THR A 30 12.84 3.42 18.37
CA THR A 30 12.43 3.25 19.76
C THR A 30 11.19 4.09 19.97
N GLU A 31 10.20 3.59 20.72
CA GLU A 31 8.93 4.30 20.94
C GLU A 31 9.10 5.69 21.59
N SER A 32 10.23 5.94 22.24
CA SER A 32 10.57 7.27 22.76
C SER A 32 10.71 8.33 21.67
N PHE A 33 10.94 7.95 20.40
CA PHE A 33 11.05 8.91 19.29
C PHE A 33 9.70 9.49 18.87
N LEU A 34 8.59 8.88 19.30
CA LEU A 34 7.26 9.41 19.08
C LEU A 34 7.06 10.77 19.76
N GLN A 35 7.79 11.05 20.84
CA GLN A 35 7.79 12.37 21.49
C GLN A 35 8.32 13.49 20.58
N PHE A 36 9.04 13.12 19.52
CA PHE A 36 9.54 14.05 18.51
C PHE A 36 8.72 14.03 17.23
N ASP A 37 7.51 13.47 17.23
CA ASP A 37 6.62 13.29 16.06
C ASP A 37 6.96 12.16 15.07
N PHE A 38 7.89 11.27 15.40
CA PHE A 38 8.36 10.24 14.47
C PHE A 38 7.82 8.84 14.74
N THR A 39 7.47 8.15 13.65
CA THR A 39 7.37 6.69 13.57
C THR A 39 8.49 6.14 12.67
N PHE A 40 8.41 4.86 12.29
CA PHE A 40 9.33 4.25 11.35
C PHE A 40 8.62 3.61 10.16
N GLN A 41 9.33 3.59 9.03
CA GLN A 41 8.97 2.81 7.87
C GLN A 41 10.12 1.90 7.49
N ASN A 42 9.82 0.66 7.13
CA ASN A 42 10.82 -0.27 6.64
C ASN A 42 11.03 -0.06 5.14
N TYR A 43 12.22 0.41 4.77
CA TYR A 43 12.64 0.55 3.38
C TYR A 43 13.94 -0.21 3.15
N LYS A 44 13.93 -1.15 2.19
CA LYS A 44 15.09 -1.99 1.85
C LYS A 44 15.73 -2.66 3.08
N GLY A 45 14.89 -3.17 3.99
CA GLY A 45 15.34 -3.85 5.22
C GLY A 45 15.92 -2.93 6.30
N ASN A 46 15.72 -1.62 6.19
CA ASN A 46 16.16 -0.64 7.18
C ASN A 46 14.99 0.20 7.68
N GLU A 47 14.96 0.44 8.98
CA GLU A 47 14.02 1.36 9.61
C GLU A 47 14.47 2.79 9.33
N GLN A 48 13.60 3.56 8.66
CA GLN A 48 13.78 4.97 8.39
C GLN A 48 12.77 5.78 9.21
N PRO A 49 13.17 6.93 9.79
CA PRO A 49 12.24 7.77 10.52
C PRO A 49 11.23 8.40 9.55
N LEU A 50 9.95 8.30 9.87
CA LEU A 50 8.86 8.96 9.15
C LEU A 50 8.20 9.99 10.08
N CYS A 51 8.16 11.25 9.66
CA CYS A 51 7.46 12.30 10.42
C CYS A 51 5.94 12.16 10.26
N LEU A 52 5.20 12.18 11.38
CA LEU A 52 3.74 12.05 11.38
C LEU A 52 3.00 13.30 10.92
N ILE A 53 3.67 14.46 10.92
CA ILE A 53 3.04 15.75 10.59
C ILE A 53 3.15 16.04 9.09
N CYS A 54 4.35 15.88 8.52
CA CYS A 54 4.59 16.17 7.10
C CYS A 54 4.73 14.93 6.20
N ASN A 55 4.67 13.72 6.77
CA ASN A 55 4.89 12.46 6.05
C ASN A 55 6.25 12.40 5.32
N GLU A 56 7.25 13.14 5.79
CA GLU A 56 8.60 13.11 5.23
C GLU A 56 9.38 11.90 5.76
N LEU A 57 9.86 11.06 4.84
CA LEU A 57 10.73 9.94 5.13
C LEU A 57 12.19 10.40 5.17
N LEU A 58 12.81 10.34 6.35
CA LEU A 58 14.18 10.76 6.54
C LEU A 58 15.17 9.62 6.28
N THR A 59 16.45 9.96 6.10
CA THR A 59 17.51 8.95 5.96
C THR A 59 17.73 8.17 7.27
N PRO A 60 18.24 6.92 7.24
CA PRO A 60 18.50 6.14 8.46
C PRO A 60 19.46 6.85 9.44
N GLU A 61 20.39 7.66 8.94
CA GLU A 61 21.35 8.44 9.74
C GLU A 61 20.67 9.57 10.53
N SER A 62 19.40 9.85 10.25
CA SER A 62 18.56 10.82 10.94
C SER A 62 17.83 10.23 12.14
N MET A 63 17.90 8.91 12.37
CA MET A 63 17.38 8.20 13.55
C MET A 63 18.17 8.52 14.85
N LYS A 64 18.73 9.73 14.96
CA LYS A 64 19.36 10.26 16.17
C LYS A 64 18.37 11.23 16.85
N PRO A 65 18.13 11.12 18.16
CA PRO A 65 17.18 11.99 18.87
C PRO A 65 17.38 13.49 18.60
N SER A 66 18.64 13.96 18.58
CA SER A 66 18.95 15.36 18.30
C SER A 66 18.55 15.82 16.90
N LYS A 67 18.60 14.93 15.90
CA LYS A 67 18.20 15.24 14.53
C LYS A 67 16.68 15.24 14.37
N LEU A 68 15.99 14.29 15.00
CA LEU A 68 14.52 14.22 15.02
C LEU A 68 13.94 15.44 15.74
N LYS A 69 14.47 15.76 16.92
CA LYS A 69 14.10 16.97 17.67
C LYS A 69 14.30 18.24 16.84
N ARG A 70 15.45 18.38 16.17
CA ARG A 70 15.72 19.52 15.28
C ARG A 70 14.73 19.60 14.11
N HIS A 71 14.29 18.47 13.56
CA HIS A 71 13.29 18.47 12.50
C HIS A 71 11.96 19.05 13.01
N LEU A 72 11.46 18.55 14.15
CA LEU A 72 10.27 19.08 14.82
C LEU A 72 10.41 20.58 15.11
N GLU A 73 11.53 21.01 15.69
CA GLU A 73 11.78 22.42 16.05
C GLU A 73 11.90 23.36 14.85
N SER A 74 12.38 22.88 13.70
CA SER A 74 12.60 23.72 12.52
C SER A 74 11.43 23.73 11.55
N LYS A 75 10.80 22.57 11.30
CA LYS A 75 9.68 22.44 10.35
C LYS A 75 8.32 22.55 11.00
N HIS A 76 8.21 22.24 12.29
CA HIS A 76 6.95 22.05 12.99
C HIS A 76 6.93 22.82 14.33
N VAL A 77 7.32 24.09 14.30
CA VAL A 77 7.43 24.98 15.49
C VAL A 77 6.17 24.96 16.36
N SER A 78 4.98 24.88 15.76
CA SER A 78 3.69 24.83 16.46
C SER A 78 3.45 23.55 17.28
N TYR A 79 4.27 22.51 17.07
CA TYR A 79 4.13 21.19 17.68
C TYR A 79 5.21 20.88 18.72
N VAL A 80 6.24 21.73 18.88
CA VAL A 80 7.40 21.49 19.76
C VAL A 80 7.02 21.21 21.21
N ASN A 81 6.00 21.91 21.73
CA ASN A 81 5.55 21.79 23.12
C ASN A 81 4.34 20.85 23.29
N LYS A 82 4.00 20.07 22.25
CA LYS A 82 2.91 19.10 22.38
C LYS A 82 3.40 17.88 23.17
N PRO A 83 2.56 17.36 24.07
CA PRO A 83 2.95 16.21 24.89
C PRO A 83 2.91 14.93 24.05
N LYS A 84 3.57 13.87 24.51
CA LYS A 84 3.68 12.59 23.77
C LYS A 84 2.31 12.00 23.44
N GLU A 85 1.34 12.16 24.33
CA GLU A 85 -0.04 11.68 24.20
C GLU A 85 -0.74 12.27 22.96
N TYR A 86 -0.38 13.51 22.58
CA TYR A 86 -0.87 14.13 21.35
C TYR A 86 -0.40 13.34 20.13
N PHE A 87 0.90 13.03 20.04
CA PHE A 87 1.47 12.27 18.93
C PHE A 87 0.99 10.82 18.92
N GLU A 88 0.75 10.20 20.07
CA GLU A 88 0.12 8.87 20.17
C GLU A 88 -1.29 8.86 19.61
N SER A 89 -2.09 9.88 19.94
CA SER A 89 -3.44 10.04 19.39
C SER A 89 -3.41 10.28 17.88
N LEU A 90 -2.50 11.15 17.43
CA LEU A 90 -2.29 11.44 16.01
C LEU A 90 -1.92 10.16 15.24
N TYR A 91 -0.93 9.40 15.71
CA TYR A 91 -0.51 8.14 15.10
C TYR A 91 -1.66 7.12 15.01
N LYS A 92 -2.44 6.96 16.09
CA LYS A 92 -3.61 6.07 16.08
C LYS A 92 -4.67 6.51 15.08
N SER A 93 -4.91 7.82 14.96
CA SER A 93 -5.89 8.37 14.02
C SER A 93 -5.48 8.11 12.57
N LEU A 94 -4.21 8.36 12.21
CA LEU A 94 -3.65 8.11 10.89
C LEU A 94 -3.75 6.63 10.51
N ASN A 95 -3.31 5.72 11.39
CA ASN A 95 -3.41 4.27 11.14
C ASN A 95 -4.85 3.80 10.96
N LYS A 96 -5.80 4.41 11.69
CA LYS A 96 -7.23 4.09 11.54
C LYS A 96 -7.76 4.57 10.19
N GLU A 97 -7.33 5.73 9.71
CA GLU A 97 -7.70 6.25 8.39
C GLU A 97 -7.11 5.40 7.27
N GLU A 98 -5.83 5.04 7.35
CA GLU A 98 -5.18 4.12 6.41
C GLU A 98 -5.89 2.77 6.35
N LYS A 99 -6.23 2.20 7.52
CA LYS A 99 -6.98 0.95 7.58
C LYS A 99 -8.36 1.09 6.94
N LYS A 100 -9.12 2.15 7.25
CA LYS A 100 -10.43 2.39 6.63
C LYS A 100 -10.33 2.57 5.12
N PHE A 101 -9.29 3.26 4.65
CA PHE A 101 -9.02 3.42 3.23
C PHE A 101 -8.75 2.04 2.62
N LEU A 102 -7.83 1.26 3.17
CA LEU A 102 -7.55 -0.09 2.70
C LEU A 102 -8.79 -0.96 2.70
N ASP A 103 -9.56 -0.99 3.78
CA ASP A 103 -10.80 -1.76 3.88
C ASP A 103 -11.79 -1.32 2.77
N LYS A 104 -11.96 -0.03 2.51
CA LYS A 104 -12.82 0.47 1.43
C LYS A 104 -12.38 0.01 0.04
N PHE A 105 -11.07 0.00 -0.25
CA PHE A 105 -10.54 -0.40 -1.56
C PHE A 105 -10.42 -1.91 -1.74
N MET A 106 -10.16 -2.64 -0.65
CA MET A 106 -9.95 -4.09 -0.64
C MET A 106 -11.23 -4.88 -0.36
N THR A 107 -12.33 -4.22 0.00
CA THR A 107 -13.66 -4.86 0.04
C THR A 107 -14.08 -5.18 -1.39
N VAL A 108 -13.65 -6.33 -1.89
CA VAL A 108 -14.07 -6.87 -3.17
C VAL A 108 -15.36 -7.63 -2.92
N ASN A 109 -16.41 -7.27 -3.65
CA ASN A 109 -17.67 -8.02 -3.60
C ASN A 109 -17.42 -9.42 -4.20
N GLU A 110 -17.88 -10.47 -3.50
CA GLU A 110 -17.67 -11.88 -3.85
C GLU A 110 -18.03 -12.19 -5.31
N LYS A 111 -19.07 -11.55 -5.85
CA LYS A 111 -19.48 -11.70 -7.25
C LYS A 111 -18.41 -11.20 -8.23
N TYR A 112 -17.77 -10.07 -7.94
CA TYR A 112 -16.72 -9.51 -8.77
C TYR A 112 -15.44 -10.35 -8.69
N LEU A 113 -15.14 -10.90 -7.50
CA LEU A 113 -14.03 -11.83 -7.32
C LEU A 113 -14.25 -13.11 -8.14
N LEU A 114 -15.44 -13.71 -8.03
CA LEU A 114 -15.83 -14.90 -8.79
C LEU A 114 -15.79 -14.64 -10.30
N ALA A 115 -16.32 -13.51 -10.75
CA ALA A 115 -16.30 -13.14 -12.16
C ALA A 115 -14.87 -12.97 -12.68
N SER A 116 -14.00 -12.28 -11.94
CA SER A 116 -12.58 -12.12 -12.30
C SER A 116 -11.83 -13.45 -12.35
N TYR A 117 -12.11 -14.36 -11.41
CA TYR A 117 -11.55 -15.70 -11.38
C TYR A 117 -11.97 -16.51 -12.62
N GLU A 118 -13.27 -16.55 -12.93
CA GLU A 118 -13.81 -17.26 -14.08
C GLU A 118 -13.26 -16.73 -15.40
N VAL A 119 -13.18 -15.41 -15.55
CA VAL A 119 -12.57 -14.75 -16.71
C VAL A 119 -11.12 -15.20 -16.89
N SER A 120 -10.34 -15.20 -15.80
CA SER A 120 -8.95 -15.62 -15.82
C SER A 120 -8.79 -17.11 -16.13
N TYR A 121 -9.67 -17.95 -15.56
CA TYR A 121 -9.70 -19.39 -15.80
C TYR A 121 -10.03 -19.71 -17.26
N CYS A 122 -11.02 -19.06 -17.85
CA CYS A 122 -11.37 -19.19 -19.26
C CYS A 122 -10.19 -18.83 -20.18
N ILE A 123 -9.49 -17.74 -19.89
CA ILE A 123 -8.28 -17.33 -20.64
C ILE A 123 -7.18 -18.38 -20.52
N ALA A 124 -6.88 -18.82 -19.29
CA ALA A 124 -5.82 -19.81 -19.02
C ALA A 124 -6.11 -21.17 -19.67
N LYS A 125 -7.36 -21.63 -19.62
CA LYS A 125 -7.80 -22.92 -20.20
C LYS A 125 -7.61 -22.97 -21.71
N ASN A 126 -7.87 -21.86 -22.41
CA ASN A 126 -7.83 -21.83 -23.86
C ASN A 126 -6.41 -21.75 -24.45
N LYS A 127 -5.39 -21.39 -23.66
CA LYS A 127 -3.96 -21.32 -24.06
C LYS A 127 -3.67 -20.51 -25.35
N LYS A 128 -4.65 -19.74 -25.82
CA LYS A 128 -4.59 -18.88 -27.01
C LYS A 128 -4.37 -17.43 -26.58
N PRO A 129 -3.66 -16.61 -27.38
CA PRO A 129 -3.57 -15.18 -27.11
C PRO A 129 -4.96 -14.53 -27.17
N PHE A 130 -5.20 -13.53 -26.30
CA PHE A 130 -6.48 -12.82 -26.14
C PHE A 130 -6.99 -12.10 -27.40
N THR A 131 -6.17 -12.08 -28.46
CA THR A 131 -6.45 -11.47 -29.77
C THR A 131 -7.50 -12.22 -30.59
N ILE A 132 -7.94 -13.41 -30.18
CA ILE A 132 -9.08 -14.10 -30.79
C ILE A 132 -10.36 -13.66 -30.06
N GLY A 133 -10.92 -12.54 -30.52
CA GLY A 133 -12.05 -11.87 -29.87
C GLY A 133 -13.33 -12.72 -29.79
N GLU A 134 -13.68 -13.42 -30.86
CA GLU A 134 -14.93 -14.19 -30.94
C GLU A 134 -14.89 -15.48 -30.12
N ASP A 135 -13.79 -16.25 -30.17
CA ASP A 135 -13.68 -17.53 -29.43
C ASP A 135 -13.51 -17.35 -27.92
N LEU A 136 -12.87 -16.25 -27.48
CA LEU A 136 -12.40 -16.13 -26.10
C LEU A 136 -12.96 -14.91 -25.38
N VAL A 137 -12.97 -13.72 -26.02
CA VAL A 137 -13.38 -12.49 -25.34
C VAL A 137 -14.90 -12.44 -25.16
N LEU A 138 -15.66 -12.83 -26.20
CA LEU A 138 -17.13 -12.79 -26.16
C LEU A 138 -17.73 -13.77 -25.11
N PRO A 139 -17.39 -15.07 -25.08
CA PRO A 139 -17.94 -15.99 -24.06
C PRO A 139 -17.53 -15.61 -22.64
N THR A 140 -16.32 -15.06 -22.49
CA THR A 140 -15.80 -14.61 -21.20
C THR A 140 -16.54 -13.36 -20.69
N ALA A 141 -16.90 -12.44 -21.60
CA ALA A 141 -17.70 -11.27 -21.28
C ALA A 141 -19.14 -11.65 -20.87
N ILE A 142 -19.78 -12.57 -21.61
CA ILE A 142 -21.12 -13.09 -21.28
C ILE A 142 -21.12 -13.70 -19.87
N LYS A 143 -20.17 -14.59 -19.58
CA LYS A 143 -20.05 -15.25 -18.27
C LYS A 143 -19.81 -14.25 -17.13
N MET A 144 -19.04 -13.20 -17.39
CA MET A 144 -18.84 -12.10 -16.43
C MET A 144 -20.15 -11.35 -16.14
N VAL A 145 -20.94 -11.04 -17.17
CA VAL A 145 -22.24 -10.37 -17.02
C VAL A 145 -23.24 -11.24 -16.27
N GLU A 146 -23.30 -12.54 -16.57
CA GLU A 146 -24.14 -13.51 -15.86
C GLU A 146 -23.82 -13.59 -14.36
N ILE A 147 -22.54 -13.64 -13.99
CA ILE A 147 -22.12 -13.70 -12.58
C ILE A 147 -22.48 -12.41 -11.83
N LEU A 148 -22.37 -11.26 -12.49
CA LEU A 148 -22.63 -9.96 -11.88
C LEU A 148 -24.13 -9.65 -11.78
N HIS A 149 -24.91 -9.93 -12.82
CA HIS A 149 -26.30 -9.48 -12.98
C HIS A 149 -27.34 -10.63 -13.00
N GLY A 150 -26.89 -11.88 -13.02
CA GLY A 150 -27.75 -13.06 -13.13
C GLY A 150 -27.99 -13.50 -14.58
N SER A 151 -28.42 -14.75 -14.75
CA SER A 151 -28.59 -15.46 -16.04
C SER A 151 -29.69 -14.91 -16.97
N LYS A 152 -30.37 -13.82 -16.60
CA LYS A 152 -31.38 -13.15 -17.45
C LYS A 152 -30.77 -12.22 -18.52
N TYR A 153 -29.45 -12.03 -18.52
CA TYR A 153 -28.76 -11.02 -19.32
C TYR A 153 -27.58 -11.59 -20.14
N GLY A 154 -27.49 -12.93 -20.26
CA GLY A 154 -26.38 -13.64 -20.91
C GLY A 154 -26.68 -14.21 -22.30
N GLU A 155 -27.83 -13.88 -22.89
CA GLU A 155 -28.23 -14.32 -24.25
C GLU A 155 -27.84 -13.31 -25.33
#